data_AF-A0A420J6X0-F1
#
_entry.id   AF-A0A420J6X0-F1
#
_cell.length_a   1.000
_cell.length_b   1.000
_cell.length_c   1.000
_cell.angle_alpha   90.00
_cell.angle_beta   90.00
_cell.angle_gamma   90.00
#
_symmetry.space_group_name_H-M   'P 1'
#
loop_
_entity.id
_entity.type
_entity.pdbx_description
1 polymer ?
#
loop_
_entity_poly.entity_id
_entity_poly.type
_entity_poly.pdbx_seq_one_letter_code
_entity_poly.pdbx_strand_id
1 'polypeptide(L)'
;MWIGAGGQVRFGVLLVLLTILSVKGGDTFFFWQLRYRVQCGHKGMFEPALVNEYARQGCRDVIAREDSLSHVNSPQNRDFNQRKKDNLPKPYKGAHFNANDESLYEVKIIQKKLLRLTKYAVIFSWNKNSNFCKTKGVEYSPGTRKGRFLCVELRHDHIET
;
A
#
# COMPACT_ATOMS: atom_id res chain seq x y z
N MET A 1 12.03 -29.63 -56.00
CA MET A 1 12.98 -29.71 -54.87
C MET A 1 13.78 -28.40 -54.89
N TRP A 2 13.71 -27.48 -53.94
CA TRP A 2 13.26 -27.48 -52.55
C TRP A 2 12.55 -26.16 -52.22
N ILE A 3 11.48 -26.25 -51.43
CA ILE A 3 10.85 -25.13 -50.73
C ILE A 3 11.77 -24.83 -49.54
N GLY A 4 12.38 -23.64 -49.53
CA GLY A 4 13.24 -23.17 -48.44
C GLY A 4 12.53 -22.08 -47.64
N ALA A 5 11.91 -22.49 -46.54
CA ALA A 5 11.26 -21.62 -45.56
C ALA A 5 12.26 -20.60 -44.97
N GLY A 6 12.12 -19.32 -45.32
CA GLY A 6 12.78 -18.19 -44.65
C GLY A 6 11.87 -17.54 -43.61
N GLY A 7 11.20 -18.37 -42.80
CA GLY A 7 10.26 -17.93 -41.78
C GLY A 7 10.97 -17.41 -40.53
N GLN A 8 10.44 -16.29 -40.03
CA GLN A 8 10.20 -16.08 -38.59
C GLN A 8 11.40 -16.09 -37.61
N VAL A 9 12.48 -15.34 -37.88
CA VAL A 9 13.52 -15.13 -36.83
C VAL A 9 13.56 -13.70 -36.28
N ARG A 10 12.94 -12.72 -36.96
CA ARG A 10 13.04 -11.31 -36.53
C ARG A 10 11.93 -10.80 -35.62
N PHE A 11 10.83 -11.54 -35.45
CA PHE A 11 9.74 -11.14 -34.55
C PHE A 11 9.86 -11.70 -33.12
N GLY A 12 10.61 -12.77 -32.89
CA GLY A 12 10.74 -13.39 -31.56
C GLY A 12 11.54 -12.52 -30.57
N VAL A 13 12.62 -11.89 -31.02
CA VAL A 13 13.48 -11.09 -30.15
C VAL A 13 12.80 -9.79 -29.71
N LEU A 14 12.00 -9.17 -30.58
CA LEU A 14 11.25 -7.96 -30.23
C LEU A 14 10.12 -8.27 -29.23
N LEU A 15 9.48 -9.44 -29.34
CA LEU A 15 8.42 -9.89 -28.41
C LEU A 15 8.98 -10.31 -27.04
N VAL A 16 10.18 -10.89 -27.00
CA VAL A 16 10.87 -11.19 -25.73
C VAL A 16 11.31 -9.90 -25.02
N LEU A 17 11.80 -8.89 -25.75
CA LEU A 17 12.13 -7.59 -25.16
C LEU A 17 10.88 -6.82 -24.66
N LEU A 18 9.74 -6.91 -25.36
CA LEU A 18 8.49 -6.28 -24.93
C LEU A 18 7.79 -7.02 -23.78
N THR A 19 8.01 -8.33 -23.63
CA THR A 19 7.48 -9.10 -22.49
C THR A 19 8.28 -8.87 -21.22
N ILE A 20 9.60 -8.65 -21.31
CA ILE A 20 10.43 -8.28 -20.15
C ILE A 20 10.10 -6.85 -19.66
N LEU A 21 9.73 -5.93 -20.57
CA LEU A 21 9.27 -4.58 -20.21
C LEU A 21 7.80 -4.51 -19.77
N SER A 22 7.03 -5.58 -19.94
CA SER A 22 5.63 -5.68 -19.48
C SER A 22 5.48 -6.37 -18.12
N VAL A 23 6.57 -6.53 -17.35
CA VAL A 23 6.48 -6.79 -15.91
C VAL A 23 5.97 -5.50 -15.27
N LYS A 24 4.65 -5.41 -15.20
CA LYS A 24 3.86 -4.41 -14.50
C LYS A 24 4.49 -4.08 -13.15
N GLY A 25 5.30 -3.03 -13.13
CA GLY A 25 5.90 -2.33 -11.98
C GLY A 25 6.06 -3.14 -10.71
N GLY A 26 7.20 -3.84 -10.57
CA GLY A 26 7.70 -4.20 -9.25
C GLY A 26 7.87 -2.94 -8.41
N ASP A 27 7.55 -3.03 -7.11
CA ASP A 27 7.84 -1.94 -6.18
C ASP A 27 9.35 -1.66 -6.20
N THR A 28 9.73 -0.39 -6.24
CA THR A 28 11.15 0.03 -6.15
C THR A 28 11.70 -0.11 -4.72
N PHE A 29 10.90 -0.62 -3.79
CA PHE A 29 11.18 -0.73 -2.36
C PHE A 29 10.89 -2.15 -1.85
N PHE A 30 11.55 -2.52 -0.75
CA PHE A 30 11.25 -3.77 -0.05
C PHE A 30 9.99 -3.61 0.79
N PHE A 31 9.06 -4.57 0.69
CA PHE A 31 7.78 -4.51 1.40
C PHE A 31 7.60 -5.67 2.37
N TRP A 32 7.44 -5.35 3.65
CA TRP A 32 7.08 -6.31 4.68
C TRP A 32 5.57 -6.35 4.89
N GLN A 33 5.01 -7.52 4.58
CA GLN A 33 3.58 -7.77 4.62
C GLN A 33 3.09 -8.28 5.98
N LEU A 34 1.91 -7.83 6.37
CA LEU A 34 1.12 -8.41 7.45
C LEU A 34 0.61 -9.78 7.00
N ARG A 35 0.71 -10.79 7.89
CA ARG A 35 0.47 -12.20 7.52
C ARG A 35 -0.93 -12.68 7.86
N TYR A 36 -1.50 -12.16 8.93
CA TYR A 36 -2.73 -12.69 9.51
C TYR A 36 -3.93 -11.76 9.28
N ARG A 37 -5.13 -12.29 9.50
CA ARG A 37 -6.35 -11.49 9.46
C ARG A 37 -6.38 -10.51 10.60
N VAL A 38 -7.03 -9.37 10.38
CA VAL A 38 -7.15 -8.31 11.37
C VAL A 38 -8.60 -8.11 11.74
N GLN A 39 -8.90 -8.19 13.04
CA GLN A 39 -10.23 -7.96 13.59
C GLN A 39 -10.33 -6.59 14.27
N CYS A 40 -11.25 -5.77 13.78
CA CYS A 40 -11.58 -4.44 14.26
C CYS A 40 -12.98 -4.46 14.93
N GLY A 41 -13.01 -4.51 16.26
CA GLY A 41 -14.24 -4.62 17.02
C GLY A 41 -15.03 -5.89 16.69
N HIS A 42 -16.35 -5.86 16.86
CA HIS A 42 -17.20 -7.06 16.74
C HIS A 42 -17.46 -7.55 15.31
N LYS A 43 -17.32 -6.69 14.29
CA LYS A 43 -17.77 -7.01 12.92
C LYS A 43 -16.79 -6.63 11.81
N GLY A 44 -15.75 -5.86 12.10
CA GLY A 44 -14.76 -5.51 11.10
C GLY A 44 -13.73 -6.62 11.01
N MET A 45 -13.66 -7.34 9.89
CA MET A 45 -12.56 -8.25 9.62
C MET A 45 -11.93 -7.85 8.28
N PHE A 46 -10.61 -7.84 8.25
CA PHE A 46 -9.82 -7.51 7.06
C PHE A 46 -8.88 -8.65 6.74
N GLU A 47 -8.90 -9.06 5.47
CA GLU A 47 -7.88 -9.97 4.94
C GLU A 47 -6.52 -9.26 4.85
N PRO A 48 -5.41 -9.95 5.16
CA PRO A 48 -4.08 -9.36 5.10
C PRO A 48 -3.76 -8.78 3.72
N ALA A 49 -4.19 -9.44 2.64
CA ALA A 49 -3.98 -8.98 1.27
C ALA A 49 -4.51 -7.55 1.05
N LEU A 50 -5.71 -7.26 1.55
CA LEU A 50 -6.32 -5.94 1.43
C LEU A 50 -5.53 -4.89 2.24
N VAL A 51 -5.18 -5.21 3.49
CA VAL A 51 -4.39 -4.30 4.35
C VAL A 51 -3.04 -3.99 3.72
N ASN A 52 -2.36 -5.01 3.21
CA ASN A 52 -1.07 -4.89 2.55
C ASN A 52 -1.14 -4.07 1.26
N GLU A 53 -2.21 -4.20 0.48
CA GLU A 53 -2.41 -3.39 -0.72
C GLU A 53 -2.53 -1.89 -0.38
N TYR A 54 -3.31 -1.54 0.63
CA TYR A 54 -3.41 -0.15 1.10
C TYR A 54 -2.07 0.38 1.63
N ALA A 55 -1.34 -0.41 2.43
CA ALA A 55 -0.02 -0.02 2.92
C ALA A 55 0.99 0.15 1.78
N ARG A 56 1.02 -0.77 0.81
CA ARG A 56 1.90 -0.71 -0.36
C ARG A 56 1.60 0.52 -1.21
N GLN A 57 0.33 0.80 -1.49
CA GLN A 57 -0.06 2.01 -2.20
C GLN A 57 0.32 3.27 -1.40
N GLY A 58 0.14 3.25 -0.08
CA GLY A 58 0.58 4.33 0.79
C GLY A 58 2.09 4.60 0.71
N CYS A 59 2.92 3.56 0.70
CA CYS A 59 4.37 3.72 0.52
C CYS A 59 4.71 4.32 -0.85
N ARG A 60 4.06 3.87 -1.94
CA ARG A 60 4.22 4.49 -3.27
C ARG A 60 3.87 5.98 -3.25
N ASP A 61 2.78 6.35 -2.59
CA ASP A 61 2.32 7.75 -2.51
C ASP A 61 3.27 8.62 -1.67
N VAL A 62 3.88 8.07 -0.61
CA VAL A 62 4.91 8.78 0.18
C VAL A 62 6.18 8.98 -0.65
N ILE A 63 6.67 7.93 -1.31
CA ILE A 63 7.86 7.99 -2.16
C ILE A 63 7.66 9.01 -3.29
N ALA A 64 6.55 8.93 -4.02
CA ALA A 64 6.24 9.87 -5.11
C ALA A 64 6.15 11.32 -4.63
N ARG A 65 5.73 11.56 -3.37
CA ARG A 65 5.71 12.90 -2.77
C ARG A 65 7.10 13.39 -2.38
N GLU A 66 7.93 12.54 -1.79
CA GLU A 66 9.32 12.90 -1.45
C GLU A 66 10.15 13.17 -2.72
N ASP A 67 9.98 12.34 -3.75
CA ASP A 67 10.64 12.50 -5.04
C ASP A 67 10.14 13.75 -5.77
N SER A 68 8.84 14.04 -5.71
CA SER A 68 8.29 15.26 -6.33
C SER A 68 8.71 16.56 -5.63
N LEU A 69 8.95 16.52 -4.31
CA LEU A 69 9.59 17.61 -3.57
C LEU A 69 11.08 17.78 -3.91
N SER A 70 11.72 16.76 -4.49
CA SER A 70 13.06 16.89 -5.09
C SER A 70 13.04 17.47 -6.52
N HIS A 71 11.86 17.57 -7.14
CA HIS A 71 11.64 18.01 -8.52
C HIS A 71 10.67 19.21 -8.60
N VAL A 72 10.79 20.15 -7.67
CA VAL A 72 9.85 21.27 -7.45
C VAL A 72 9.66 22.21 -8.66
N ASN A 73 10.39 22.03 -9.76
CA ASN A 73 10.24 22.85 -10.98
C ASN A 73 9.66 22.13 -12.22
N SER A 74 9.03 20.94 -12.10
CA SER A 74 8.41 20.29 -13.27
C SER A 74 6.92 20.63 -13.44
N PRO A 75 6.47 21.12 -14.62
CA PRO A 75 5.06 21.47 -14.88
C PRO A 75 4.08 20.29 -14.77
N GLN A 76 4.58 19.05 -14.76
CA GLN A 76 3.78 17.82 -14.59
C GLN A 76 3.28 17.61 -13.14
N ASN A 77 3.84 18.31 -12.15
CA ASN A 77 3.44 18.20 -10.74
C ASN A 77 2.08 18.87 -10.42
N ARG A 78 1.56 19.68 -11.35
CA ARG A 78 0.29 20.41 -11.17
C ARG A 78 -0.92 19.48 -11.22
N ASP A 79 -0.89 18.43 -12.04
CA ASP A 79 -2.02 17.50 -12.22
C ASP A 79 -2.13 16.46 -11.09
N PHE A 80 -1.02 16.13 -10.42
CA PHE A 80 -1.01 15.20 -9.29
C PHE A 80 -1.72 15.80 -8.05
N ASN A 81 -1.68 17.12 -7.89
CA ASN A 81 -2.30 17.84 -6.78
C ASN A 81 -3.84 17.85 -6.81
N GLN A 82 -4.46 17.52 -7.95
CA GLN A 82 -5.90 17.63 -8.14
C GLN A 82 -6.67 16.32 -7.89
N ARG A 83 -6.00 15.16 -7.95
CA ARG A 83 -6.66 13.85 -7.75
C ARG A 83 -6.46 13.32 -6.32
N LYS A 84 -7.47 13.58 -5.47
CA LYS A 84 -7.77 12.95 -4.15
C LYS A 84 -6.82 13.31 -2.97
N LYS A 85 -7.02 14.49 -2.39
CA LYS A 85 -6.44 14.88 -1.08
C LYS A 85 -6.84 13.99 0.11
N ASP A 86 -7.93 13.22 0.01
CA ASP A 86 -8.51 12.54 1.18
C ASP A 86 -7.93 11.16 1.53
N ASN A 87 -7.22 10.53 0.59
CA ASN A 87 -6.66 9.18 0.77
C ASN A 87 -5.14 9.15 0.74
N LEU A 88 -4.49 10.30 0.69
CA LEU A 88 -3.05 10.36 0.74
C LEU A 88 -2.59 10.02 2.16
N PRO A 89 -1.49 9.26 2.29
CA PRO A 89 -0.92 8.95 3.59
C PRO A 89 -0.61 10.21 4.38
N LYS A 90 -0.85 10.15 5.68
CA LYS A 90 -0.54 11.24 6.62
C LYS A 90 0.37 10.71 7.72
N PRO A 91 1.23 11.54 8.32
CA PRO A 91 2.00 11.14 9.49
C PRO A 91 1.08 10.61 10.58
N TYR A 92 1.39 9.44 11.12
CA TYR A 92 0.66 8.82 12.20
C TYR A 92 0.97 9.54 13.53
N LYS A 93 -0.06 9.84 14.31
CA LYS A 93 0.04 10.55 15.61
C LYS A 93 -0.61 9.76 16.76
N GLY A 94 -0.93 8.48 16.55
CA GLY A 94 -1.52 7.64 17.58
C GLY A 94 -0.47 7.03 18.50
N ALA A 95 -0.92 6.36 19.56
CA ALA A 95 -0.06 5.76 20.58
C ALA A 95 0.11 4.24 20.44
N HIS A 96 -0.66 3.58 19.55
CA HIS A 96 -0.67 2.11 19.47
C HIS A 96 0.51 1.52 18.72
N PHE A 97 1.13 2.33 17.84
CA PHE A 97 2.30 1.91 17.08
C PHE A 97 3.45 2.85 17.37
N ASN A 98 4.58 2.28 17.76
CA ASN A 98 5.83 3.00 17.86
C ASN A 98 6.81 2.49 16.81
N ALA A 99 7.62 3.39 16.28
CA ALA A 99 8.75 3.05 15.44
C ALA A 99 9.91 3.94 15.89
N ASN A 100 10.95 3.31 16.42
CA ASN A 100 12.08 4.01 17.02
C ASN A 100 12.82 4.86 15.97
N ASP A 101 13.00 4.32 14.76
CA ASP A 101 13.81 4.93 13.70
C ASP A 101 13.08 5.04 12.35
N GLU A 102 11.78 4.75 12.29
CA GLU A 102 11.00 4.77 11.04
C GLU A 102 9.85 5.77 11.13
N SER A 103 9.60 6.49 10.04
CA SER A 103 8.43 7.37 9.95
C SER A 103 7.17 6.53 9.79
N LEU A 104 6.19 6.76 10.68
CA LEU A 104 4.89 6.09 10.63
C LEU A 104 3.87 6.94 9.88
N TYR A 105 3.07 6.27 9.07
CA TYR A 105 2.02 6.88 8.27
C TYR A 105 0.70 6.11 8.42
N GLU A 106 -0.41 6.83 8.27
CA GLU A 106 -1.75 6.30 8.21
C GLU A 106 -2.40 6.56 6.86
N VAL A 107 -3.05 5.55 6.29
CA VAL A 107 -3.85 5.64 5.05
C VAL A 107 -5.24 5.09 5.30
N LYS A 108 -6.28 5.81 4.86
CA LYS A 108 -7.67 5.42 5.10
C LYS A 108 -8.10 4.27 4.18
N ILE A 109 -8.81 3.30 4.74
CA ILE A 109 -9.49 2.27 3.96
C ILE A 109 -10.84 2.84 3.49
N ILE A 110 -11.01 2.96 2.18
CA ILE A 110 -12.24 3.48 1.58
C ILE A 110 -13.22 2.33 1.36
N GLN A 111 -14.31 2.31 2.10
CA GLN A 111 -15.39 1.35 1.89
C GLN A 111 -16.56 2.07 1.19
N LYS A 112 -17.03 1.54 0.05
CA LYS A 112 -18.05 2.16 -0.82
C LYS A 112 -19.47 2.29 -0.22
N LYS A 113 -19.66 2.10 1.10
CA LYS A 113 -20.99 2.18 1.72
C LYS A 113 -21.25 3.57 2.30
N LEU A 114 -22.31 4.20 1.80
CA LEU A 114 -22.75 5.60 2.02
C LEU A 114 -22.93 6.04 3.50
N LEU A 115 -23.01 5.10 4.45
CA LEU A 115 -23.43 5.35 5.85
C LEU A 115 -22.48 4.78 6.91
N ARG A 116 -21.24 4.42 6.57
CA ARG A 116 -20.31 3.89 7.58
C ARG A 116 -19.71 5.02 8.43
N LEU A 117 -20.31 5.21 9.61
CA LEU A 117 -19.75 6.02 10.69
C LEU A 117 -18.36 5.52 11.13
N THR A 118 -18.12 4.21 11.07
CA THR A 118 -16.83 3.61 11.40
C THR A 118 -15.80 3.87 10.32
N LYS A 119 -14.69 4.51 10.69
CA LYS A 119 -13.54 4.77 9.83
C LYS A 119 -12.43 3.77 10.16
N TYR A 120 -11.70 3.33 9.14
CA TYR A 120 -10.56 2.42 9.29
C TYR A 120 -9.34 3.04 8.63
N ALA A 121 -8.17 2.84 9.23
CA ALA A 121 -6.90 3.29 8.68
C ALA A 121 -5.85 2.19 8.82
N VAL A 122 -5.07 1.96 7.76
CA VAL A 122 -3.89 1.11 7.79
C VAL A 122 -2.71 1.96 8.25
N ILE A 123 -1.96 1.42 9.22
CA ILE A 123 -0.73 2.02 9.72
C ILE A 123 0.44 1.26 9.10
N PHE A 124 1.38 2.01 8.54
CA PHE A 124 2.59 1.46 7.94
C PHE A 124 3.80 2.35 8.27
N SER A 125 4.99 1.77 8.23
CA SER A 125 6.23 2.53 8.29
C SER A 125 6.90 2.61 6.93
N TRP A 126 7.63 3.71 6.75
CA TRP A 126 8.51 3.94 5.62
C TRP A 126 9.86 4.41 6.15
N ASN A 127 10.93 3.76 5.70
CA ASN A 127 12.29 4.15 5.95
C ASN A 127 13.01 4.40 4.62
N LYS A 128 13.35 5.67 4.38
CA LYS A 128 14.04 6.12 3.18
C LYS A 128 15.45 5.55 3.07
N ASN A 129 16.18 5.45 4.18
CA ASN A 129 17.58 5.01 4.18
C ASN A 129 17.73 3.54 3.77
N SER A 130 16.83 2.69 4.26
CA SER A 130 16.83 1.26 3.93
C SER A 130 15.89 0.91 2.77
N ASN A 131 15.22 1.90 2.18
CA ASN A 131 14.22 1.72 1.13
C ASN A 131 13.20 0.61 1.49
N PHE A 132 12.71 0.68 2.74
CA PHE A 132 11.93 -0.39 3.36
C PHE A 132 10.58 0.14 3.83
N CYS A 133 9.53 -0.56 3.43
CA CYS A 133 8.15 -0.28 3.81
C CYS A 133 7.58 -1.47 4.57
N LYS A 134 6.90 -1.22 5.69
CA LYS A 134 6.31 -2.29 6.51
C LYS A 134 4.89 -1.97 6.94
N THR A 135 3.99 -2.91 6.73
CA THR A 135 2.65 -2.85 7.32
C THR A 135 2.74 -3.13 8.82
N LYS A 136 2.20 -2.23 9.64
CA LYS A 136 2.21 -2.37 11.12
C LYS A 136 0.88 -2.88 11.65
N GLY A 137 -0.24 -2.44 11.09
CA GLY A 137 -1.57 -2.90 11.51
C GLY A 137 -2.68 -2.00 11.02
N VAL A 138 -3.84 -2.10 11.69
CA VAL A 138 -5.04 -1.33 11.36
C VAL A 138 -5.58 -0.69 12.63
N GLU A 139 -6.04 0.55 12.53
CA GLU A 139 -6.85 1.20 13.54
C GLU A 139 -8.26 1.45 13.02
N TYR A 140 -9.21 1.51 13.94
CA TYR A 140 -10.57 1.94 13.64
C TYR A 140 -11.07 3.02 14.60
N SER A 141 -11.94 3.88 14.09
CA SER A 141 -12.66 4.87 14.88
C SER A 141 -14.16 4.63 14.71
N PRO A 142 -14.86 4.13 15.74
CA PRO A 142 -16.31 3.93 15.69
C PRO A 142 -16.98 5.30 15.71
N GLY A 143 -17.64 5.71 14.63
CA GLY A 143 -18.08 7.10 14.48
C GLY A 143 -19.08 7.64 15.52
N THR A 144 -19.65 6.80 16.39
CA THR A 144 -20.48 7.22 17.53
C THR A 144 -19.69 7.44 18.82
N ARG A 145 -18.44 6.97 18.94
CA ARG A 145 -17.57 7.17 20.11
C ARG A 145 -16.28 7.87 19.70
N LYS A 146 -15.87 8.90 20.44
CA LYS A 146 -14.56 9.52 20.23
C LYS A 146 -13.48 8.51 20.63
N GLY A 147 -12.52 8.28 19.74
CA GLY A 147 -11.39 7.38 19.99
C GLY A 147 -10.86 6.73 18.72
N ARG A 148 -9.59 6.33 18.78
CA ARG A 148 -8.94 5.42 17.84
C ARG A 148 -8.69 4.13 18.62
N PHE A 149 -8.97 3.00 18.00
CA PHE A 149 -8.88 1.69 18.62
C PHE A 149 -8.02 0.80 17.74
N LEU A 150 -7.12 0.05 18.37
CA LEU A 150 -6.29 -0.93 17.68
C LEU A 150 -7.15 -2.11 17.22
N CYS A 151 -6.95 -2.54 15.97
CA CYS A 151 -7.47 -3.82 15.51
C CYS A 151 -6.48 -4.94 15.86
N VAL A 152 -7.01 -6.10 16.24
CA VAL A 152 -6.21 -7.24 16.72
C VAL A 152 -5.85 -8.16 15.57
N GLU A 153 -4.59 -8.59 15.52
CA GLU A 153 -4.11 -9.60 14.57
C GLU A 153 -4.48 -11.00 15.08
N LEU A 154 -5.26 -11.75 14.29
CA LEU A 154 -5.71 -13.10 14.63
C LEU A 154 -4.65 -14.13 14.24
N ARG A 155 -3.69 -14.37 15.14
CA ARG A 155 -2.68 -15.44 14.98
C ARG A 155 -3.36 -16.80 15.18
N HIS A 156 -2.99 -17.78 14.35
CA HIS A 156 -3.59 -19.13 14.39
C HIS A 156 -3.30 -19.88 15.70
N ASP A 157 -2.39 -19.37 16.54
CA ASP A 157 -2.02 -19.97 17.83
C ASP A 157 -3.02 -19.67 18.96
N HIS A 158 -4.11 -18.96 18.69
CA HIS A 158 -5.17 -18.63 19.67
C HIS A 158 -6.56 -19.18 19.30
N ILE A 159 -6.62 -20.23 18.48
CA ILE A 159 -7.81 -21.09 18.44
C ILE A 159 -7.60 -22.13 19.55
N GLU A 160 -7.87 -21.74 20.81
CA GLU A 160 -7.99 -22.72 21.89
C GLU A 160 -9.14 -23.67 21.55
N THR A 161 -8.81 -24.96 21.58
CA THR A 161 -9.68 -26.14 21.64
C THR A 161 -10.72 -26.06 22.75
#